data_AF-A0A4Y2RFB3-F1
#
_entry.id   AF-A0A4Y2RFB3-F1
#
_cell.length_a   1.000
_cell.length_b   1.000
_cell.length_c   1.000
_cell.angle_alpha   90.00
_cell.angle_beta   90.00
_cell.angle_gamma   90.00
#
_symmetry.space_group_name_H-M   'P 1'
#
loop_
_entity.id
_entity.type
_entity.pdbx_description
1 polymer ?
#
loop_
_entity_poly.entity_id
_entity_poly.type
_entity_poly.pdbx_seq_one_letter_code
_entity_poly.pdbx_strand_id
1 'polypeptide(L)'
;MYSIEQRVFLVLEYHRLKESPTATRRSFRARFNVPKGPDAKTIRTLFAKFQRTGSVTDDLVGNVGRQQTAVTPENVATVSGIIQQNPMSSVRRIASETG
;
A
#
# COMPACT_ATOMS: atom_id res chain seq x y z
N MET A 1 -8.20 -1.89 14.63
CA MET A 1 -7.28 -1.39 13.57
C MET A 1 -6.90 0.04 13.92
N TYR A 2 -5.63 0.44 13.83
CA TYR A 2 -5.18 1.79 14.21
C TYR A 2 -5.51 2.83 13.13
N SER A 3 -5.91 4.04 13.53
CA SER A 3 -6.11 5.16 12.61
C SER A 3 -4.78 5.59 11.96
N ILE A 4 -4.83 6.35 10.86
CA ILE A 4 -3.63 6.89 10.22
C ILE A 4 -2.82 7.73 11.22
N GLU A 5 -3.49 8.60 11.97
CA GLU A 5 -2.86 9.43 13.02
C GLU A 5 -2.10 8.57 14.05
N GLN A 6 -2.74 7.50 14.54
CA GLN A 6 -2.13 6.58 15.49
C GLN A 6 -0.89 5.87 14.90
N ARG A 7 -0.94 5.49 13.63
CA ARG A 7 0.20 4.84 12.96
C ARG A 7 1.35 5.81 12.72
N VAL A 8 1.07 7.04 12.28
CA VAL A 8 2.07 8.10 12.14
C VAL A 8 2.76 8.35 13.47
N PHE A 9 1.98 8.50 14.55
CA PHE A 9 2.53 8.67 15.89
C PHE A 9 3.48 7.53 16.26
N LEU A 10 3.08 6.27 16.04
CA LEU A 10 3.90 5.10 16.36
C LEU A 10 5.25 5.11 15.62
N VAL A 11 5.26 5.45 14.33
CA VAL A 11 6.50 5.50 13.53
C VAL A 11 7.44 6.58 14.04
N LEU A 12 6.94 7.79 14.23
CA LEU A 12 7.74 8.94 14.68
C LEU A 12 8.29 8.70 16.10
N GLU A 13 7.44 8.22 16.99
CA GLU A 13 7.79 8.01 18.39
C GLU A 13 8.74 6.83 18.58
N TYR A 14 8.57 5.74 17.81
CA TYR A 14 9.49 4.60 17.82
C TYR A 14 10.89 5.01 17.37
N HIS A 15 10.99 5.83 16.32
CA HIS A 15 12.27 6.38 15.88
C HIS A 15 12.90 7.30 16.93
N ARG A 16 12.12 8.23 17.50
CA ARG A 16 12.57 9.17 18.54
C ARG A 16 13.11 8.45 19.77
N LEU A 17 12.46 7.36 20.18
CA LEU A 17 12.80 6.55 21.35
C LEU A 17 13.83 5.45 21.06
N LYS A 18 14.62 5.59 19.99
CA LYS A 18 15.71 4.67 19.63
C LYS A 18 15.24 3.22 19.53
N GLU A 19 14.09 3.03 18.88
CA GLU A 19 13.51 1.72 18.58
C GLU A 19 13.12 0.88 19.81
N SER A 20 12.77 1.54 20.93
CA SER A 20 12.22 0.86 22.12
C SER A 20 10.70 0.63 21.99
N PRO A 21 10.21 -0.62 21.82
CA PRO A 21 8.77 -0.88 21.67
C PRO A 21 8.01 -0.63 22.97
N THR A 22 8.64 -0.88 24.12
CA THR A 22 8.03 -0.68 25.44
C THR A 22 7.80 0.79 25.72
N ALA A 23 8.81 1.64 25.46
CA ALA A 23 8.69 3.08 25.64
C ALA A 23 7.66 3.68 24.68
N THR A 24 7.68 3.24 23.41
CA THR A 24 6.71 3.66 22.39
C THR A 24 5.29 3.28 22.77
N ARG A 25 5.06 2.04 23.24
CA ARG A 25 3.74 1.59 23.71
C ARG A 25 3.26 2.43 24.90
N ARG A 26 4.14 2.77 25.85
CA ARG A 26 3.81 3.62 27.00
C ARG A 26 3.40 5.02 26.53
N SER A 27 4.18 5.63 25.64
CA SER A 27 3.90 6.95 25.07
C SER A 27 2.58 6.96 24.29
N PHE A 28 2.31 5.92 23.51
CA PHE A 28 1.04 5.74 22.79
C PHE A 28 -0.16 5.72 23.73
N ARG A 29 -0.10 4.93 24.81
CA ARG A 29 -1.18 4.86 25.81
C ARG A 29 -1.43 6.22 26.46
N ALA A 30 -0.37 6.93 26.80
CA ALA A 30 -0.46 8.26 27.40
C ALA A 30 -1.07 9.29 26.42
N ARG A 31 -0.64 9.28 25.15
CA ARG A 31 -1.12 10.23 24.13
C ARG A 31 -2.59 10.03 23.78
N PHE A 32 -3.03 8.78 23.60
CA PHE A 32 -4.38 8.47 23.12
C PHE A 32 -5.35 8.05 24.24
N ASN A 33 -4.91 8.05 25.50
CA ASN A 33 -5.69 7.64 26.67
C ASN A 33 -6.40 6.28 26.50
N VAL A 34 -5.64 5.28 26.03
CA VAL A 34 -6.15 3.93 25.78
C VAL A 34 -5.58 2.90 26.77
N PRO A 35 -6.39 1.94 27.24
CA PRO A 35 -5.93 0.93 28.21
C PRO A 35 -4.90 -0.03 27.59
N LYS A 36 -5.03 -0.29 26.29
CA LYS A 36 -4.15 -1.18 25.52
C LYS A 36 -3.51 -0.41 24.38
N GLY A 37 -2.21 -0.67 24.18
CA GLY A 37 -1.45 -0.16 23.05
C GLY A 37 -0.96 -1.32 22.17
N PRO A 38 -0.37 -1.03 21.01
CA PRO A 38 0.10 -2.04 20.08
C PRO A 38 1.18 -2.94 20.70
N ASP A 39 1.16 -4.20 20.31
CA ASP A 39 2.22 -5.13 20.69
C ASP A 39 3.55 -4.77 20.00
N ALA A 40 4.66 -5.36 20.46
CA ALA A 40 5.98 -5.01 19.94
C ALA A 40 6.15 -5.43 18.48
N LYS A 41 5.48 -6.52 18.07
CA LYS A 41 5.48 -7.01 16.69
C LYS A 41 4.81 -5.99 15.77
N THR A 42 3.64 -5.48 16.14
CA THR A 42 2.88 -4.48 15.38
C THR A 42 3.69 -3.20 15.20
N ILE A 43 4.35 -2.71 16.26
CA ILE A 43 5.20 -1.52 16.19
C ILE A 43 6.36 -1.73 15.20
N ARG A 44 7.09 -2.84 15.32
CA ARG A 44 8.22 -3.18 14.44
C ARG A 44 7.79 -3.39 13.00
N THR A 45 6.72 -4.13 12.77
CA THR A 45 6.19 -4.39 11.42
C THR A 45 5.72 -3.11 10.75
N LEU A 46 5.03 -2.22 11.48
CA LEU A 46 4.62 -0.93 10.96
C LEU A 46 5.84 -0.06 10.58
N PHE A 47 6.87 -0.04 11.45
CA PHE A 47 8.08 0.73 11.19
C PHE A 47 8.87 0.18 9.99
N ALA A 48 9.08 -1.14 9.93
CA ALA A 48 9.76 -1.78 8.80
C ALA A 48 9.01 -1.55 7.47
N LYS A 49 7.67 -1.59 7.51
CA LYS A 49 6.85 -1.22 6.35
C LYS A 49 7.09 0.22 5.93
N PHE A 50 7.03 1.16 6.88
CA PHE A 50 7.28 2.57 6.60
C PHE A 50 8.69 2.81 6.03
N GLN A 51 9.73 2.15 6.55
CA GLN A 51 11.08 2.23 5.99
C GLN A 51 11.14 1.72 4.53
N ARG A 52 10.38 0.68 4.21
CA ARG A 52 10.34 0.09 2.86
C ARG A 52 9.53 0.92 1.86
N THR A 53 8.40 1.50 2.27
CA THR A 53 7.43 2.11 1.34
C THR A 53 7.24 3.61 1.51
N GLY A 54 7.75 4.20 2.59
CA GLY A 54 7.46 5.58 2.99
C GLY A 54 6.02 5.80 3.47
N SER A 55 5.19 4.75 3.58
CA SER A 55 3.77 4.86 3.90
C SER A 55 3.37 4.06 5.13
N VAL A 56 2.45 4.64 5.91
CA VAL A 56 1.77 3.99 7.04
C VAL A 56 0.36 3.48 6.68
N THR A 57 -0.11 3.78 5.47
CA THR A 57 -1.40 3.28 4.97
C THR A 57 -1.34 1.79 4.70
N ASP A 58 -2.49 1.12 4.69
CA ASP A 58 -2.53 -0.29 4.30
C ASP A 58 -2.09 -0.47 2.85
N ASP A 59 -1.43 -1.59 2.54
CA ASP A 59 -0.94 -1.88 1.18
C ASP A 59 -2.09 -2.07 0.17
N LEU A 60 -3.32 -2.06 0.66
CA LEU A 60 -4.55 -2.30 -0.08
C LEU A 60 -5.25 -1.03 -0.56
N VAL A 61 -4.77 0.17 -0.22
CA VAL A 61 -5.35 1.42 -0.74
C VAL A 61 -5.00 1.53 -2.22
N GLY A 62 -5.83 0.95 -3.09
CA GLY A 62 -5.63 0.81 -4.54
C GLY A 62 -5.71 -0.63 -5.05
N ASN A 63 -5.53 -1.63 -4.17
CA ASN A 63 -5.62 -3.07 -4.48
C ASN A 63 -6.87 -3.74 -3.89
N VAL A 64 -7.94 -2.96 -3.69
CA VAL A 64 -9.26 -3.50 -3.32
C VAL A 64 -9.97 -3.95 -4.61
N GLY A 65 -9.61 -5.12 -5.11
CA GLY A 65 -10.21 -5.73 -6.29
C GLY A 65 -9.47 -6.97 -6.77
N ARG A 66 -10.11 -7.75 -7.65
CA ARG A 66 -9.43 -8.84 -8.37
C ARG A 66 -8.27 -8.24 -9.16
N GLN A 67 -7.11 -8.90 -9.16
CA GLN A 67 -5.99 -8.51 -10.02
C GLN A 67 -6.50 -8.35 -11.46
N GLN A 68 -6.18 -7.22 -12.10
CA GLN A 68 -6.52 -7.01 -13.50
C GLN A 68 -5.66 -7.93 -14.36
N THR A 69 -6.21 -9.07 -14.78
CA THR A 69 -5.50 -10.04 -15.61
C THR A 69 -5.50 -9.66 -17.09
N ALA A 70 -6.42 -8.79 -17.52
CA ALA A 70 -6.53 -8.37 -18.91
C ALA A 70 -5.59 -7.21 -19.28
N VAL A 71 -5.24 -6.35 -18.32
CA VAL A 71 -4.43 -5.13 -18.55
C VAL A 71 -3.00 -5.37 -18.08
N THR A 72 -2.34 -6.38 -18.65
CA THR A 72 -0.91 -6.59 -18.42
C THR A 72 -0.08 -5.70 -19.35
N PRO A 73 1.18 -5.37 -19.00
CA PRO A 73 2.06 -4.59 -19.88
C PRO A 73 2.17 -5.18 -21.30
N GLU A 74 2.15 -6.52 -21.41
CA GLU A 74 2.22 -7.25 -22.67
C GLU A 74 0.95 -7.05 -23.51
N ASN A 75 -0.23 -7.12 -22.90
CA ASN A 75 -1.50 -6.88 -23.58
C ASN A 75 -1.63 -5.42 -24.01
N VAL A 76 -1.19 -4.48 -23.16
CA VAL A 76 -1.15 -3.05 -23.50
C VAL A 76 -0.22 -2.78 -24.67
N ALA A 77 0.96 -3.41 -24.69
CA ALA A 77 1.90 -3.28 -25.80
C ALA A 77 1.32 -3.85 -27.11
N THR A 78 0.69 -5.02 -27.05
CA THR A 78 0.04 -5.65 -28.21
C THR A 78 -1.07 -4.76 -28.79
N VAL A 79 -1.99 -4.29 -27.95
CA VAL A 79 -3.08 -3.39 -28.35
C VAL A 79 -2.53 -2.08 -28.91
N SER A 80 -1.50 -1.50 -28.28
CA SER A 80 -0.87 -0.26 -28.74
C SER A 80 -0.24 -0.43 -30.12
N GLY A 81 0.41 -1.58 -30.38
CA GLY A 81 0.98 -1.92 -31.68
C GLY A 81 -0.09 -2.00 -32.78
N ILE A 82 -1.23 -2.64 -32.50
CA ILE A 82 -2.35 -2.73 -33.45
C ILE A 82 -2.92 -1.36 -33.77
N ILE A 83 -3.12 -0.51 -32.76
CA ILE A 83 -3.62 0.86 -32.95
C ILE A 83 -2.63 1.71 -33.77
N GLN A 84 -1.33 1.57 -33.53
CA GLN A 84 -0.31 2.28 -34.31
C GLN A 84 -0.28 1.82 -35.78
N GLN A 85 -0.43 0.52 -36.02
CA GLN A 85 -0.44 -0.04 -37.38
C GLN A 85 -1.73 0.26 -38.14
N ASN A 86 -2.88 0.27 -37.45
CA ASN A 86 -4.18 0.56 -38.04
C ASN A 86 -5.03 1.43 -37.10
N PRO A 87 -4.84 2.77 -37.14
CA PRO A 87 -5.51 3.70 -36.24
C PRO A 87 -7.05 3.71 -36.37
N MET A 88 -7.57 3.26 -37.50
CA MET A 88 -9.02 3.22 -37.78
C MET A 88 -9.66 1.89 -37.36
N SER A 89 -8.88 0.93 -36.84
CA SER A 89 -9.41 -0.34 -36.37
C SER A 89 -10.36 -0.14 -35.18
N SER A 90 -11.56 -0.70 -35.28
CA SER A 90 -12.54 -0.62 -34.19
C SER A 90 -12.08 -1.43 -32.97
N VAL A 91 -12.44 -1.00 -31.76
CA VAL A 91 -12.14 -1.72 -30.51
C VAL A 91 -12.58 -3.19 -30.55
N ARG A 92 -13.76 -3.46 -31.14
CA ARG A 92 -14.26 -4.84 -31.29
C ARG A 92 -13.33 -5.72 -32.12
N ARG A 93 -12.77 -5.16 -33.20
CA ARG A 93 -11.83 -5.86 -34.08
C ARG A 93 -10.51 -6.11 -33.36
N ILE A 94 -9.97 -5.11 -32.68
CA ILE A 94 -8.75 -5.24 -31.89
C ILE A 94 -8.92 -6.33 -30.83
N ALA A 95 -10.04 -6.33 -30.10
CA ALA A 95 -10.34 -7.37 -29.11
C ALA A 95 -10.37 -8.79 -29.72
N SER A 96 -10.95 -8.96 -30.91
CA SER A 96 -10.93 -10.26 -31.60
C SER A 96 -9.55 -10.70 -32.07
N GLU A 97 -8.63 -9.75 -32.31
CA GLU A 97 -7.25 -10.03 -32.72
C GLU A 97 -6.34 -10.34 -31.51
N THR A 98 -6.67 -9.83 -30.31
CA THR A 98 -5.86 -10.00 -29.09
C THR A 98 -6.34 -11.07 -28.11
N GLY A 99 -7.55 -11.61 -28.29
CA GLY A 99 -8.11 -12.67 -27.43
C GLY A 99 -9.01 -12.16 -26.32
#